data_AF-A0A562CW79-F1
#
_entry.id   AF-A0A562CW79-F1
#
_cell.length_a   1.000
_cell.length_b   1.000
_cell.length_c   1.000
_cell.angle_alpha   90.00
_cell.angle_beta   90.00
_cell.angle_gamma   90.00
#
_symmetry.space_group_name_H-M   'P 1'
#
loop_
_entity.id
_entity.type
_entity.pdbx_description
1 polymer ?
#
loop_
_entity_poly.entity_id
_entity_poly.type
_entity_poly.pdbx_seq_one_letter_code
_entity_poly.pdbx_strand_id
1 'polypeptide(L)'
;MGLMRAARTLTQVNQKGGFDCQGCAWPDPEHRHSGEFCENGAKAVTEEATKQRVTREFFASHPVEVLESKTDYWLGRQGRLTERW
;
A
#
# COMPACT_ATOMS: atom_id res chain seq x y z
N MET A 1 6.17 -1.88 -6.37
CA MET A 1 6.02 -0.63 -7.17
C MET A 1 7.40 -0.11 -7.58
N GLY A 2 7.53 0.70 -8.64
CA GLY A 2 8.82 1.27 -9.07
C GLY A 2 9.11 2.62 -8.39
N LEU A 3 10.40 2.99 -8.29
CA LEU A 3 10.88 4.17 -7.53
C LEU A 3 10.17 5.48 -7.90
N MET A 4 10.05 5.79 -9.19
CA MET A 4 9.41 7.04 -9.65
C MET A 4 7.93 7.13 -9.26
N ARG A 5 7.20 6.00 -9.31
CA ARG A 5 5.80 5.96 -8.87
C ARG A 5 5.70 6.08 -7.36
N ALA A 6 6.58 5.40 -6.63
CA ALA A 6 6.63 5.47 -5.18
C ALA A 6 6.86 6.91 -4.69
N ALA A 7 7.88 7.59 -5.24
CA ALA A 7 8.16 8.99 -4.91
C ALA A 7 6.94 9.89 -5.19
N ARG A 8 6.35 9.80 -6.40
CA ARG A 8 5.17 10.58 -6.77
C ARG A 8 3.97 10.31 -5.84
N THR A 9 3.72 9.04 -5.49
CA THR A 9 2.62 8.68 -4.59
C THR A 9 2.85 9.21 -3.19
N LEU A 10 4.04 9.02 -2.63
CA LEU A 10 4.36 9.44 -1.26
C LEU A 10 4.31 10.96 -1.08
N THR A 11 4.67 11.74 -2.12
CA THR A 11 4.53 13.22 -2.09
C THR A 11 3.09 13.71 -2.10
N GLN A 12 2.10 12.82 -2.28
CA GLN A 12 0.67 13.17 -2.24
C GLN A 12 -0.03 12.66 -0.98
N VAL A 13 0.63 11.81 -0.19
CA VAL A 13 0.06 11.26 1.04
C VAL A 13 -0.04 12.37 2.08
N ASN A 14 -1.24 12.53 2.63
CA ASN A 14 -1.57 13.51 3.64
C ASN A 14 -1.09 14.92 3.24
N GLN A 15 -1.28 15.32 1.98
CA GLN A 15 -1.03 16.67 1.50
C GLN A 15 -2.33 17.35 1.06
N LYS A 16 -2.36 18.70 1.10
CA LYS A 16 -3.46 19.47 0.50
C LYS A 16 -3.57 19.18 -0.99
N GLY A 17 -4.78 18.82 -1.45
CA GLY A 17 -5.01 18.39 -2.83
C GLY A 17 -4.42 17.03 -3.19
N GLY A 18 -3.86 16.31 -2.21
CA GLY A 18 -3.47 14.92 -2.29
C GLY A 18 -4.58 14.00 -1.78
N PHE A 19 -4.19 12.94 -1.06
CA PHE A 19 -5.13 12.01 -0.42
C PHE A 19 -4.66 11.66 0.98
N ASP A 20 -5.60 11.37 1.86
CA ASP A 20 -5.27 10.97 3.22
C ASP A 20 -5.07 9.46 3.33
N CYS A 21 -4.06 9.07 4.10
CA CYS A 21 -3.85 7.69 4.50
C CYS A 21 -4.99 7.24 5.43
N GLN A 22 -5.65 6.13 5.09
CA GLN A 22 -6.87 5.64 5.76
C GLN A 22 -6.66 5.35 7.26
N GLY A 23 -5.43 5.05 7.68
CA GLY A 23 -5.08 4.79 9.07
C GLY A 23 -4.37 5.96 9.75
N CYS A 24 -4.36 7.15 9.15
CA CYS A 24 -3.67 8.30 9.72
C CYS A 24 -4.47 8.86 10.90
N ALA A 25 -3.77 9.09 12.01
CA ALA A 25 -4.30 9.76 13.19
C ALA A 25 -3.75 11.20 13.35
N TRP A 26 -2.99 11.68 12.36
CA TRP A 26 -2.33 12.98 12.43
C TRP A 26 -3.32 14.10 12.11
N PRO A 27 -3.28 15.23 12.84
CA PRO A 27 -4.14 16.38 12.55
C PRO A 27 -3.89 16.95 11.15
N ASP A 28 -4.88 17.68 10.62
CA ASP A 28 -4.82 18.37 9.33
C ASP A 28 -4.57 19.88 9.52
N PRO A 29 -3.31 20.32 9.74
CA PRO A 29 -2.99 21.73 9.88
C PRO A 29 -3.01 22.45 8.53
N GLU A 30 -3.18 23.78 8.60
CA GLU A 30 -3.16 24.62 7.40
C GLU A 30 -1.79 24.61 6.68
N HIS A 31 -0.71 24.32 7.39
CA HIS A 31 0.62 24.11 6.83
C HIS A 31 1.07 22.68 7.14
N ARG A 32 1.24 21.87 6.08
CA ARG A 32 1.68 20.48 6.16
C ARG A 32 3.15 20.37 5.76
N HIS A 33 3.91 19.49 6.41
CA HIS A 33 5.29 19.17 6.02
C HIS A 33 5.32 18.35 4.73
N SER A 34 6.49 18.26 4.08
CA SER A 34 6.65 17.47 2.85
C SER A 34 6.58 15.96 3.05
N GLY A 35 6.68 15.48 4.29
CA GLY A 35 6.66 14.06 4.67
C GLY A 35 5.66 13.77 5.78
N GLU A 36 4.36 13.99 5.51
CA GLU A 36 3.27 13.73 6.46
C GLU A 36 2.88 12.24 6.51
N PHE A 37 3.83 11.33 6.68
CA PHE A 37 3.52 9.90 6.78
C PHE A 37 4.51 9.16 7.68
N CYS A 38 4.04 8.13 8.36
CA CYS A 38 4.90 7.17 9.05
C CYS A 38 5.34 6.05 8.11
N GLU A 39 6.31 5.23 8.54
CA GLU A 39 6.79 4.06 7.80
C GLU A 39 5.65 3.11 7.42
N ASN A 40 4.76 2.80 8.37
CA ASN A 40 3.62 1.92 8.13
C ASN A 40 2.64 2.51 7.12
N GLY A 41 2.40 3.82 7.18
CA GLY A 41 1.57 4.53 6.21
C GLY A 41 2.18 4.50 4.81
N ALA A 42 3.49 4.75 4.70
CA ALA A 42 4.22 4.63 3.45
C ALA A 42 4.16 3.20 2.89
N LYS A 43 4.38 2.18 3.71
CA LYS A 43 4.24 0.76 3.32
C LYS A 43 2.83 0.48 2.80
N ALA A 44 1.80 0.74 3.59
CA ALA A 44 0.42 0.43 3.23
C ALA A 44 -0.02 1.12 1.92
N VAL A 45 0.28 2.42 1.80
CA VAL A 45 -0.04 3.18 0.58
C VAL A 45 0.73 2.65 -0.63
N THR A 46 2.00 2.28 -0.48
CA THR A 46 2.80 1.79 -1.61
C THR A 46 2.40 0.38 -2.05
N GLU A 47 1.97 -0.48 -1.12
CA GLU A 47 1.34 -1.77 -1.42
C GLU A 47 0.00 -1.57 -2.16
N GLU A 48 -0.83 -0.62 -1.73
CA GLU A 48 -2.12 -0.32 -2.36
C GLU A 48 -2.01 0.48 -3.68
N ALA A 49 -0.91 1.20 -3.90
CA ALA A 49 -0.65 1.91 -5.16
C ALA A 49 0.00 1.02 -6.23
N THR A 50 0.31 -0.24 -5.90
CA THR A 50 0.92 -1.16 -6.86
C THR A 50 -0.01 -1.47 -8.04
N LYS A 51 0.59 -1.78 -9.20
CA LYS A 51 -0.15 -2.25 -10.38
C LYS A 51 -0.29 -3.77 -10.43
N GLN A 52 0.43 -4.48 -9.56
CA GLN A 52 0.35 -5.93 -9.46
C GLN A 52 -0.99 -6.30 -8.83
N ARG A 53 -1.59 -7.38 -9.33
CA ARG A 53 -2.88 -7.87 -8.89
C ARG A 53 -2.75 -9.32 -8.51
N VAL A 54 -3.30 -9.66 -7.36
CA VAL A 54 -3.54 -11.03 -6.95
C VAL A 54 -4.90 -11.43 -7.54
N THR A 55 -4.87 -12.47 -8.36
CA THR A 55 -6.03 -13.00 -9.08
C THR A 55 -6.51 -14.31 -8.46
N ARG A 56 -7.61 -14.87 -8.98
CA ARG A 56 -8.11 -16.18 -8.56
C ARG A 56 -7.10 -17.30 -8.81
N GLU A 57 -6.33 -17.23 -9.90
CA GLU A 57 -5.32 -18.23 -10.26
C GLU A 57 -4.14 -18.24 -9.28
N PHE A 58 -3.82 -17.09 -8.68
CA PHE A 58 -2.82 -17.03 -7.61
C PHE A 58 -3.25 -17.89 -6.43
N PHE A 59 -4.50 -17.73 -5.96
CA PHE A 59 -5.02 -18.53 -4.86
C PHE A 59 -5.18 -20.01 -5.22
N ALA A 60 -5.52 -20.32 -6.47
CA ALA A 60 -5.58 -21.71 -6.95
C ALA A 60 -4.20 -22.42 -6.88
N SER A 61 -3.10 -21.66 -6.96
CA SER A 61 -1.73 -22.18 -6.90
C SER A 61 -1.05 -22.00 -5.54
N HIS A 62 -1.64 -21.25 -4.61
CA HIS A 62 -1.08 -20.94 -3.30
C HIS A 62 -2.11 -21.24 -2.19
N PRO A 63 -2.14 -22.48 -1.68
CA PRO A 63 -2.97 -22.85 -0.54
C PRO A 63 -2.69 -21.96 0.68
N VAL A 64 -3.69 -21.80 1.56
CA VAL A 64 -3.58 -20.91 2.73
C VAL A 64 -2.45 -21.35 3.65
N GLU A 65 -2.23 -22.65 3.82
CA GLU A 65 -1.16 -23.23 4.62
C GLU A 65 0.23 -22.82 4.08
N VAL A 66 0.35 -22.66 2.76
CA VAL A 66 1.57 -22.15 2.14
C VAL A 66 1.71 -20.65 2.39
N LEU A 67 0.62 -19.88 2.31
CA LEU A 67 0.63 -18.43 2.54
C LEU A 67 0.96 -18.08 3.99
N GLU A 68 0.48 -18.86 4.96
CA GLU A 68 0.77 -18.70 6.39
C GLU A 68 2.27 -18.81 6.70
N SER A 69 3.01 -19.61 5.91
CA SER A 69 4.47 -19.73 6.04
C SER A 69 5.27 -18.55 5.46
N LYS A 70 4.61 -17.56 4.83
CA LYS A 70 5.26 -16.44 4.16
C LYS A 70 5.36 -15.22 5.06
N THR A 71 6.37 -14.39 4.82
CA THR A 71 6.53 -13.13 5.53
C THR A 71 5.55 -12.07 5.00
N ASP A 72 5.20 -11.10 5.85
CA ASP A 72 4.39 -9.93 5.47
C ASP A 72 4.96 -9.21 4.25
N TYR A 73 6.29 -9.09 4.17
CA TYR A 73 6.95 -8.51 3.01
C TYR A 73 6.67 -9.31 1.74
N TRP A 74 6.79 -10.63 1.80
CA TRP A 74 6.50 -11.49 0.65
C TRP A 74 5.02 -11.37 0.26
N LEU A 75 4.11 -11.41 1.23
CA LEU A 75 2.66 -11.30 1.01
C LEU A 75 2.29 -9.96 0.38
N GLY A 76 2.76 -8.84 0.93
CA GLY A 76 2.49 -7.50 0.40
C GLY A 76 3.05 -7.26 -1.01
N ARG A 77 4.08 -8.04 -1.42
CA ARG A 77 4.63 -7.97 -2.77
C ARG A 77 3.84 -8.75 -3.83
N GLN A 78 2.83 -9.54 -3.48
CA GLN A 78 2.05 -10.29 -4.48
C GLN A 78 1.08 -9.42 -5.28
N GLY A 79 0.73 -8.25 -4.73
CA GLY A 79 -0.16 -7.29 -5.36
C GLY A 79 -1.49 -7.16 -4.62
N ARG A 80 -2.41 -6.40 -5.20
CA ARG A 80 -3.71 -6.12 -4.59
C ARG A 80 -4.71 -7.23 -4.83
N LEU A 81 -5.55 -7.49 -3.85
CA LEU A 81 -6.74 -8.32 -4.02
C LEU A 81 -7.71 -7.60 -4.97
N THR A 82 -8.09 -8.27 -6.05
CA THR A 82 -8.96 -7.67 -7.07
C THR A 82 -10.23 -8.46 -7.40
N GLU A 83 -10.33 -9.68 -6.88
CA GLU A 83 -11.50 -10.54 -7.03
C GLU A 83 -12.56 -10.22 -5.98
N ARG A 84 -13.84 -10.31 -6.37
CA ARG A 84 -14.97 -10.28 -5.44
C ARG A 84 -15.32 -11.71 -5.05
N TRP A 85 -15.53 -11.93 -3.76
CA TRP A 85 -15.92 -13.22 -3.18
C TRP A 85 -17.40 -13.51 -3.45
#